data_AF-A0A354YWK9-F1
#
_entry.id   AF-A0A354YWK9-F1
#
_cell.length_a   1.000
_cell.length_b   1.000
_cell.length_c   1.000
_cell.angle_alpha   90.00
_cell.angle_beta   90.00
_cell.angle_gamma   90.00
#
_symmetry.space_group_name_H-M   'P 1'
#
loop_
_entity.id
_entity.type
_entity.pdbx_description
1 polymer ?
#
loop_
_entity_poly.entity_id
_entity_poly.type
_entity_poly.pdbx_seq_one_letter_code
_entity_poly.pdbx_strand_id
1 'polypeptide(L)'
;WIFVMRVLMVITSIASFYINKAFSQAKYAGKEDFDFEQPLTSLVWITSLLSIVVTFAVSYFLLGPSSDAPANLQSLWFTLAAIISVGTLGAALIPEFTKIFTSPKSDHVAEVVKASREGGPSLNILSGLVAGNFSAFW
;
A
#
# COMPACT_ATOMS: atom_id res chain seq x y z
N TRP A 1 -3.19 -24.62 -0.86
CA TRP A 1 -3.27 -23.30 -0.19
C TRP A 1 -2.40 -22.24 -0.86
N ILE A 2 -1.06 -22.31 -0.81
CA ILE A 2 -0.15 -21.26 -1.35
C ILE A 2 -0.50 -20.84 -2.79
N PHE A 3 -0.71 -21.79 -3.70
CA PHE A 3 -1.06 -21.49 -5.09
C PHE A 3 -2.38 -20.71 -5.21
N VAL A 4 -3.40 -21.11 -4.44
CA VAL A 4 -4.70 -20.44 -4.40
C VAL A 4 -4.54 -19.01 -3.88
N MET A 5 -3.73 -18.79 -2.83
CA MET A 5 -3.44 -17.46 -2.32
C MET A 5 -2.81 -16.55 -3.39
N ARG A 6 -1.88 -17.07 -4.20
CA ARG A 6 -1.23 -16.30 -5.27
C ARG A 6 -2.19 -15.91 -6.39
N VAL A 7 -3.02 -16.84 -6.84
CA VAL A 7 -4.03 -16.55 -7.88
C VAL A 7 -5.07 -15.56 -7.36
N LEU A 8 -5.52 -15.72 -6.11
CA LEU A 8 -6.47 -14.81 -5.50
C LEU A 8 -5.93 -13.40 -5.36
N MET A 9 -4.64 -13.22 -5.01
CA MET A 9 -4.03 -11.89 -4.94
C MET A 9 -4.12 -11.13 -6.29
N VAL A 10 -4.05 -11.84 -7.41
CA VAL A 10 -4.24 -11.23 -8.73
C VAL A 10 -5.70 -10.82 -8.93
N ILE A 11 -6.64 -11.71 -8.60
CA ILE A 11 -8.09 -11.45 -8.73
C ILE A 11 -8.52 -10.29 -7.83
N THR A 12 -8.06 -10.24 -6.58
CA THR A 12 -8.37 -9.15 -5.63
C THR A 12 -7.81 -7.82 -6.10
N SER A 13 -6.61 -7.81 -6.69
CA SER A 13 -6.02 -6.60 -7.29
C SER A 13 -6.87 -6.06 -8.45
N ILE A 14 -7.31 -6.95 -9.36
CA ILE A 14 -8.18 -6.57 -10.48
C ILE A 14 -9.52 -6.03 -9.96
N ALA A 15 -10.15 -6.73 -9.00
CA ALA A 15 -11.41 -6.29 -8.40
C ALA A 15 -11.26 -4.91 -7.72
N SER A 16 -10.19 -4.72 -6.95
CA SER A 16 -9.91 -3.47 -6.25
C SER A 16 -9.65 -2.31 -7.21
N PHE A 17 -8.99 -2.57 -8.35
CA PHE A 17 -8.83 -1.58 -9.40
C PHE A 17 -10.17 -1.09 -9.95
N TYR A 18 -11.10 -1.99 -10.28
CA TYR A 18 -12.42 -1.60 -10.78
C TYR A 18 -13.27 -0.88 -9.72
N ILE A 19 -13.23 -1.34 -8.46
CA ILE A 19 -13.89 -0.67 -7.33
C ILE A 19 -13.35 0.76 -7.17
N ASN A 20 -12.03 0.92 -7.14
CA ASN A 20 -11.41 2.24 -7.00
C ASN A 20 -11.68 3.12 -8.21
N LYS A 21 -11.72 2.57 -9.43
CA LYS A 21 -12.05 3.31 -10.65
C LYS A 21 -13.47 3.87 -10.56
N ALA A 22 -14.45 3.05 -10.18
CA ALA A 22 -15.84 3.50 -10.02
C ALA A 22 -15.95 4.57 -8.93
N PHE A 23 -15.31 4.35 -7.77
CA PHE A 23 -15.30 5.31 -6.67
C PHE A 23 -14.62 6.64 -7.05
N SER A 24 -13.48 6.58 -7.74
CA SER A 24 -12.71 7.76 -8.13
C SER A 24 -13.44 8.56 -9.21
N GLN A 25 -14.07 7.89 -10.19
CA GLN A 25 -14.89 8.56 -11.20
C GLN A 25 -16.08 9.28 -10.55
N ALA A 26 -16.80 8.61 -9.64
CA ALA A 26 -17.92 9.24 -8.93
C ALA A 26 -17.49 10.46 -8.11
N LYS A 27 -16.31 10.42 -7.48
CA LYS A 27 -15.83 11.47 -6.56
C LYS A 27 -15.12 12.63 -7.27
N TYR A 28 -14.47 12.39 -8.40
CA TYR A 28 -13.52 13.35 -8.98
C TYR A 28 -13.80 13.74 -10.45
N ALA A 29 -14.74 13.11 -11.17
CA ALA A 29 -14.95 13.37 -12.59
C ALA A 29 -15.36 14.82 -12.96
N GLY A 30 -15.83 15.61 -11.99
CA GLY A 30 -16.25 17.00 -12.21
C GLY A 30 -15.34 18.07 -11.59
N LYS A 31 -14.13 17.72 -11.11
CA LYS A 31 -13.22 18.69 -10.48
C LYS A 31 -12.19 19.23 -11.47
N GLU A 32 -12.03 20.56 -11.50
CA GLU A 32 -11.08 21.27 -12.37
C GLU A 32 -9.63 21.14 -11.88
N ASP A 33 -9.42 21.06 -10.56
CA ASP A 33 -8.12 20.79 -9.92
C ASP A 33 -8.21 19.48 -9.14
N PHE A 34 -7.25 18.58 -9.41
CA PHE A 34 -7.30 17.19 -8.97
C PHE A 34 -5.93 16.70 -8.53
N ASP A 35 -5.89 16.21 -7.29
CA ASP A 35 -4.72 15.54 -6.75
C ASP A 35 -4.70 14.07 -7.16
N PHE A 36 -3.79 13.72 -8.07
CA PHE A 36 -3.60 12.35 -8.53
C PHE A 36 -3.16 11.39 -7.40
N GLU A 37 -2.55 11.89 -6.32
CA GLU A 37 -2.13 11.05 -5.19
C GLU A 37 -3.33 10.48 -4.42
N GLN A 38 -4.47 11.18 -4.41
CA GLN A 38 -5.67 10.77 -3.66
C GLN A 38 -6.27 9.45 -4.20
N PRO A 39 -6.54 9.29 -5.50
CA PRO A 39 -6.97 8.01 -6.08
C PRO A 39 -5.94 6.89 -5.94
N LEU A 40 -4.65 7.21 -6.06
CA LEU A 40 -3.57 6.23 -5.94
C LEU A 40 -3.51 5.66 -4.51
N THR A 41 -3.61 6.54 -3.51
CA THR A 41 -3.71 6.14 -2.11
C THR A 41 -4.98 5.34 -1.83
N SER A 42 -6.12 5.82 -2.31
CA SER A 42 -7.39 5.09 -2.20
C SER A 42 -7.27 3.69 -2.81
N LEU A 43 -6.63 3.56 -3.98
CA LEU A 43 -6.41 2.28 -4.63
C LEU A 43 -5.59 1.33 -3.76
N VAL A 44 -4.48 1.80 -3.19
CA VAL A 44 -3.61 1.00 -2.32
C VAL A 44 -4.37 0.53 -1.08
N TRP A 45 -5.13 1.41 -0.42
CA TRP A 45 -5.90 1.05 0.78
C TRP A 45 -7.04 0.08 0.48
N ILE A 46 -7.81 0.31 -0.58
CA ILE A 46 -8.89 -0.58 -1.00
C ILE A 46 -8.32 -1.97 -1.32
N THR A 47 -7.23 -2.02 -2.09
CA THR A 47 -6.59 -3.28 -2.47
C THR A 47 -6.08 -4.05 -1.26
N SER A 48 -5.41 -3.36 -0.34
CA SER A 48 -4.84 -3.98 0.85
C SER A 48 -5.91 -4.50 1.81
N LEU A 49 -6.95 -3.70 2.10
CA LEU A 49 -8.04 -4.12 2.98
C LEU A 49 -8.81 -5.31 2.39
N LEU A 50 -9.15 -5.24 1.10
CA LEU A 50 -9.85 -6.30 0.40
C LEU A 50 -8.99 -7.59 0.36
N SER A 51 -7.70 -7.46 0.09
CA SER A 51 -6.76 -8.59 0.10
C SER A 51 -6.66 -9.24 1.48
N ILE A 52 -6.63 -8.46 2.57
CA ILE A 52 -6.62 -8.99 3.95
C ILE A 52 -7.90 -9.76 4.24
N VAL A 53 -9.08 -9.19 3.93
CA VAL A 53 -10.38 -9.85 4.16
C VAL A 53 -10.45 -11.18 3.40
N VAL A 54 -10.08 -11.18 2.11
CA VAL A 54 -10.08 -12.39 1.28
C VAL A 54 -9.04 -13.41 1.77
N THR A 55 -7.87 -12.96 2.24
CA THR A 55 -6.82 -13.80 2.81
C THR A 55 -7.33 -14.58 4.01
N PHE A 56 -8.02 -13.93 4.94
CA PHE A 56 -8.62 -14.60 6.09
C PHE A 56 -9.75 -15.55 5.69
N ALA A 57 -10.68 -15.09 4.83
CA ALA A 57 -11.79 -15.92 4.38
C ALA A 57 -11.31 -17.22 3.71
N VAL A 58 -10.38 -17.11 2.77
CA VAL A 58 -9.88 -18.27 2.02
C VAL A 58 -8.99 -19.17 2.88
N SER A 59 -8.17 -18.58 3.76
CA SER A 59 -7.39 -19.39 4.69
C SER A 59 -8.28 -20.18 5.64
N TYR A 60 -9.39 -19.61 6.10
CA TYR A 60 -10.38 -20.32 6.89
C TYR A 60 -11.05 -21.45 6.10
N PHE A 61 -11.46 -21.22 4.85
CA PHE A 61 -12.10 -22.28 4.06
C PHE A 61 -11.15 -23.42 3.66
N LEU A 62 -9.89 -23.12 3.36
CA LEU A 62 -8.93 -24.12 2.90
C LEU A 62 -8.18 -24.85 4.03
N LEU A 63 -7.89 -24.15 5.12
CA LEU A 63 -7.08 -24.67 6.23
C LEU A 63 -7.82 -24.60 7.58
N GLY A 64 -9.07 -24.19 7.64
CA GLY A 64 -9.79 -24.05 8.90
C GLY A 64 -10.12 -25.38 9.58
N PRO A 65 -10.74 -25.33 10.77
CA PRO A 65 -11.05 -26.52 11.57
C PRO A 65 -11.97 -27.54 10.87
N SER A 66 -12.69 -27.10 9.85
CA SER A 66 -13.66 -27.89 9.08
C SER A 66 -13.14 -28.30 7.70
N SER A 67 -11.85 -28.09 7.38
CA SER A 67 -11.30 -28.46 6.08
C SER A 67 -10.65 -29.84 6.10
N ASP A 68 -10.51 -30.46 4.91
CA ASP A 68 -9.78 -31.73 4.74
C ASP A 68 -8.25 -31.60 4.90
N ALA A 69 -7.77 -30.44 5.39
CA ALA A 69 -6.35 -30.23 5.63
C ALA A 69 -5.85 -31.08 6.81
N PRO A 70 -4.59 -31.52 6.79
CA PRO A 70 -3.95 -32.16 7.93
C PRO A 70 -4.13 -31.36 9.23
N ALA A 71 -4.41 -32.05 10.35
CA ALA A 71 -4.72 -31.41 11.65
C ALA A 71 -3.61 -30.45 12.15
N ASN A 72 -2.34 -30.73 11.79
CA ASN A 72 -1.21 -29.84 12.08
C ASN A 72 -1.25 -28.51 11.31
N LEU A 73 -1.91 -28.46 10.15
CA LEU A 73 -2.12 -27.24 9.37
C LEU A 73 -3.41 -26.52 9.79
N GLN A 74 -4.39 -27.27 10.31
CA GLN A 74 -5.64 -26.70 10.82
C GLN A 74 -5.46 -25.79 12.04
N SER A 75 -4.41 -25.98 12.84
CA SER A 75 -4.11 -25.04 13.94
C SER A 75 -3.39 -23.78 13.45
N LEU A 76 -2.87 -23.77 12.21
CA LEU A 76 -2.00 -22.73 11.68
C LEU A 76 -2.68 -21.75 10.72
N TRP A 77 -3.91 -22.00 10.27
CA TRP A 77 -4.58 -21.14 9.28
C TRP A 77 -4.61 -19.67 9.69
N PHE A 78 -4.87 -19.40 10.97
CA PHE A 78 -4.95 -18.05 11.51
C PHE A 78 -3.58 -17.38 11.51
N THR A 79 -2.55 -18.08 11.99
CA THR A 79 -1.16 -17.59 12.01
C THR A 79 -0.67 -17.28 10.59
N LEU A 80 -0.95 -18.18 9.63
CA LEU A 80 -0.54 -17.99 8.23
C LEU A 80 -1.28 -16.81 7.58
N ALA A 81 -2.59 -16.67 7.82
CA ALA A 81 -3.37 -15.53 7.33
C ALA A 81 -2.88 -14.21 7.95
N ALA A 82 -2.55 -14.21 9.24
CA ALA A 82 -2.02 -13.05 9.95
C ALA A 82 -0.67 -12.60 9.38
N ILE A 83 0.27 -13.53 9.13
CA ILE A 83 1.57 -13.21 8.53
C ILE A 83 1.40 -12.52 7.17
N ILE A 84 0.55 -13.08 6.29
CA ILE A 84 0.27 -12.46 4.98
C ILE A 84 -0.39 -11.09 5.14
N SER A 85 -1.31 -10.95 6.08
CA SER A 85 -2.05 -9.70 6.32
C SER A 85 -1.14 -8.60 6.86
N VAL A 86 -0.23 -8.91 7.78
CA VAL A 86 0.78 -7.97 8.29
C VAL A 86 1.71 -7.53 7.16
N GLY A 87 2.17 -8.46 6.31
CA GLY A 87 2.97 -8.10 5.13
C GLY A 87 2.21 -7.20 4.14
N THR A 88 0.93 -7.48 3.93
CA THR A 88 0.05 -6.67 3.06
C THR A 88 -0.14 -5.26 3.62
N LEU A 89 -0.36 -5.15 4.94
CA LEU A 89 -0.48 -3.87 5.63
C LEU A 89 0.83 -3.07 5.56
N GLY A 90 1.98 -3.73 5.77
CA GLY A 90 3.29 -3.11 5.62
C GLY A 90 3.50 -2.55 4.20
N ALA A 91 3.14 -3.32 3.17
CA ALA A 91 3.21 -2.86 1.78
C ALA A 91 2.27 -1.67 1.49
N ALA A 92 1.15 -1.55 2.21
CA ALA A 92 0.24 -0.41 2.10
C ALA A 92 0.78 0.85 2.80
N LEU A 93 1.49 0.66 3.92
CA LEU A 93 2.04 1.75 4.72
C LEU A 93 3.31 2.37 4.10
N ILE A 94 4.17 1.57 3.48
CA ILE A 94 5.44 2.05 2.88
C ILE A 94 5.19 3.25 1.93
N PRO A 95 4.30 3.17 0.92
CA PRO A 95 4.01 4.30 0.04
C PRO A 95 3.59 5.57 0.79
N GLU A 96 2.88 5.41 1.91
CA GLU A 96 2.35 6.51 2.68
C GLU A 96 3.41 7.24 3.49
N PHE A 97 4.42 6.52 3.98
CA PHE A 97 5.64 7.14 4.49
C PHE A 97 6.45 7.75 3.36
N THR A 98 6.66 7.05 2.25
CA THR A 98 7.47 7.59 1.13
C THR A 98 6.89 8.87 0.55
N LYS A 99 5.57 9.04 0.56
CA LYS A 99 4.88 10.26 0.12
C LYS A 99 5.31 11.48 0.93
N ILE A 100 5.53 11.35 2.23
CA ILE A 100 5.99 12.43 3.12
C ILE A 100 7.37 12.97 2.67
N PHE A 101 8.15 12.15 1.96
CA PHE A 101 9.50 12.51 1.51
C PHE A 101 9.61 12.80 0.01
N THR A 102 8.59 12.43 -0.78
CA THR A 102 8.67 12.47 -2.25
C THR A 102 7.58 13.30 -2.91
N SER A 103 6.46 13.57 -2.21
CA SER A 103 5.39 14.40 -2.77
C SER A 103 5.87 15.84 -2.93
N PRO A 104 5.60 16.52 -4.07
CA PRO A 104 5.86 17.94 -4.24
C PRO A 104 5.14 18.84 -3.22
N LYS A 105 4.13 18.30 -2.53
CA LYS A 105 3.36 18.99 -1.49
C LYS A 105 3.89 18.77 -0.08
N SER A 106 4.93 17.94 0.07
CA SER A 106 5.53 17.64 1.37
C SER A 106 6.49 18.73 1.82
N ASP A 107 6.61 18.90 3.14
CA ASP A 107 7.53 19.86 3.74
C ASP A 107 8.99 19.53 3.41
N HIS A 108 9.36 18.25 3.33
CA HIS A 108 10.71 17.84 2.98
C HIS A 108 11.10 18.19 1.54
N VAL A 109 10.20 17.98 0.57
CA VAL A 109 10.49 18.42 -0.82
C VAL A 109 10.50 19.95 -0.90
N ALA A 110 9.62 20.64 -0.17
CA ALA A 110 9.61 22.10 -0.12
C ALA A 110 10.91 22.67 0.48
N GLU A 111 11.47 22.02 1.49
CA GLU A 111 12.75 22.36 2.10
C GLU A 111 13.90 22.23 1.09
N VAL A 112 13.94 21.13 0.33
CA VAL A 112 14.94 20.90 -0.74
C VAL A 112 14.85 22.00 -1.82
N VAL A 113 13.63 22.40 -2.20
CA VAL A 113 13.41 23.51 -3.15
C VAL A 113 13.85 24.84 -2.55
N LYS A 114 13.59 25.10 -1.26
CA LYS A 114 14.04 26.32 -0.58
C LYS A 114 15.56 26.36 -0.48
N ALA A 115 16.20 25.26 -0.11
CA ALA A 115 17.66 25.11 -0.08
C ALA A 115 18.28 25.42 -1.45
N SER A 116 17.65 24.98 -2.54
CA SER A 116 18.08 25.29 -3.90
C SER A 116 18.08 26.79 -4.21
N ARG A 117 17.14 27.57 -3.64
CA ARG A 117 17.06 29.02 -3.83
C ARG A 117 18.15 29.79 -3.08
N GLU A 118 18.57 29.27 -1.92
CA GLU A 118 19.59 29.91 -1.06
C GLU A 118 21.02 29.54 -1.46
N GLY A 119 21.27 28.28 -1.85
CA GLY A 119 22.62 27.75 -2.05
C GLY A 119 22.84 27.02 -3.38
N GLY A 120 21.90 27.14 -4.32
CA GLY A 120 22.02 26.58 -5.66
C GLY A 120 22.11 25.05 -5.70
N PRO A 121 22.71 24.47 -6.76
CA PRO A 121 22.73 23.02 -6.98
C PRO A 121 23.43 22.22 -5.88
N SER A 122 24.45 22.78 -5.22
CA SER A 122 25.18 22.09 -4.14
C SER A 122 24.28 21.85 -2.92
N LEU A 123 23.57 22.89 -2.47
CA LEU A 123 22.67 22.79 -1.31
C LEU A 123 21.45 21.94 -1.62
N ASN A 124 20.99 21.93 -2.88
CA ASN A 124 19.94 21.02 -3.34
C ASN A 124 20.34 19.55 -3.15
N ILE A 125 21.54 19.16 -3.63
CA ILE A 125 22.03 17.78 -3.51
C ILE A 125 22.19 17.39 -2.04
N LEU A 126 22.78 18.28 -1.22
CA LEU A 126 22.98 18.00 0.21
C LEU A 126 21.65 17.85 0.95
N SER A 127 20.70 18.76 0.72
CA SER A 127 19.37 18.71 1.35
C SER A 127 18.60 17.46 0.91
N GLY A 128 18.63 17.11 -0.37
CA GLY A 128 18.02 15.89 -0.89
C GLY A 128 18.63 14.61 -0.31
N LEU A 129 19.95 14.56 -0.15
CA LEU A 129 20.64 13.41 0.44
C LEU A 129 20.29 13.24 1.93
N VAL A 130 20.17 14.34 2.67
CA VAL A 130 19.71 14.31 4.07
C VAL A 130 18.26 13.84 4.16
N ALA A 131 17.37 14.38 3.33
CA ALA A 131 15.97 13.97 3.30
C ALA A 131 15.80 12.48 2.94
N GLY A 132 16.58 11.98 1.98
CA GLY A 132 16.59 10.57 1.59
C GLY A 132 17.16 9.63 2.67
N ASN A 133 18.22 10.03 3.36
CA ASN A 133 18.76 9.24 4.47
C ASN A 133 17.80 9.21 5.66
N PHE A 134 17.11 10.32 5.93
CA PHE A 134 16.11 10.37 6.99
C PHE A 134 14.85 9.58 6.64
N SER A 135 14.46 9.52 5.37
CA SER A 135 13.32 8.72 4.93
C SER A 135 13.55 7.22 5.11
N ALA A 136 14.78 6.74 4.91
CA ALA A 136 15.13 5.34 5.08
C ALA A 136 15.02 4.81 6.53
N PHE A 137 14.94 5.70 7.53
CA PHE A 137 14.67 5.33 8.92
C PHE A 137 13.21 4.91 9.14
N TRP A 138 12.28 5.44 8.34
CA TRP A 138 10.84 5.20 8.43
C TRP A 138 10.40 4.04 7.52
#